data_AF-A0A3D3F2J0-F1
#
_entry.id   AF-A0A3D3F2J0-F1
#
_cell.length_a   1.000
_cell.length_b   1.000
_cell.length_c   1.000
_cell.angle_alpha   90.00
_cell.angle_beta   90.00
_cell.angle_gamma   90.00
#
_symmetry.space_group_name_H-M   'P 1'
#
loop_
_entity.id
_entity.type
_entity.pdbx_description
1 polymer ?
#
loop_
_entity_poly.entity_id
_entity_poly.type
_entity_poly.pdbx_seq_one_letter_code
_entity_poly.pdbx_strand_id
1 'polypeptide(L)'
;AKPEGPQKSVRELWRSMGKVLLNGRLMILMLIVSGFWMIQSQMYSTMPKYVLRLIGDGATPGWYANVNPLVVFVCVNFITSLMKKRSALSSMMVGMFIIPLSALVMSLGNQVGAGYILGLHPVAFLMMVGIAMQALAECFISPRYLEYFSLQAPAGQEGLYLGFSHLHSFFSYLFAFGISGFLLEKYCPDPRLFSDANGVLDTAAYAQATQHAHYIWYVFVAIGAVSAIALLLYAQVTKRMERQRASIDNQNN
;
A
#
# COMPACT_ATOMS: atom_id res chain seq x y z
N ALA A 1 26.25 -13.75 25.40
CA ALA A 1 25.58 -12.43 25.46
C ALA A 1 24.42 -12.54 26.44
N LYS A 2 24.39 -11.71 27.50
CA LYS A 2 23.27 -11.64 28.45
C LYS A 2 22.07 -10.98 27.75
N PRO A 3 20.83 -11.43 27.96
CA PRO A 3 19.67 -10.67 27.54
C PRO A 3 19.55 -9.43 28.44
N GLU A 4 19.85 -8.26 27.89
CA GLU A 4 19.73 -6.99 28.59
C GLU A 4 18.28 -6.50 28.56
N GLY A 5 17.63 -6.56 29.72
CA GLY A 5 16.32 -5.97 29.99
C GLY A 5 15.47 -6.84 30.91
N PRO A 6 14.84 -6.30 31.97
CA PRO A 6 13.92 -7.08 32.80
C PRO A 6 12.75 -7.57 31.93
N GLN A 7 12.54 -8.90 31.87
CA GLN A 7 11.38 -9.48 31.20
C GLN A 7 10.11 -8.95 31.89
N LYS A 8 9.43 -8.01 31.23
CA LYS A 8 8.20 -7.43 31.73
C LYS A 8 7.12 -8.48 31.84
N SER A 9 6.29 -8.36 32.87
CA SER A 9 5.15 -9.25 33.05
C SER A 9 4.19 -9.13 31.86
N VAL A 10 3.53 -10.23 31.49
CA VAL A 10 2.46 -10.27 30.47
C VAL A 10 1.42 -9.17 30.72
N ARG A 11 1.10 -8.85 31.98
CA ARG A 11 0.18 -7.76 32.34
C ARG A 11 0.68 -6.37 31.94
N GLU A 12 1.98 -6.13 32.03
CA GLU A 12 2.61 -4.87 31.63
C GLU A 12 2.70 -4.75 30.10
N LEU A 13 2.92 -5.87 29.42
CA LEU A 13 2.78 -5.97 27.97
C LEU A 13 1.36 -5.58 27.55
N TRP A 14 0.31 -6.21 28.10
CA TRP A 14 -1.09 -5.86 27.81
C TRP A 14 -1.44 -4.39 28.12
N ARG A 15 -0.92 -3.82 29.20
CA ARG A 15 -1.08 -2.38 29.49
C ARG A 15 -0.41 -1.50 28.44
N SER A 16 0.76 -1.89 27.99
CA SER A 16 1.52 -1.17 26.96
C SER A 16 0.84 -1.28 25.59
N MET A 17 0.29 -2.45 25.27
CA MET A 17 -0.61 -2.65 24.12
C MET A 17 -1.79 -1.68 24.16
N GLY A 18 -2.48 -1.61 25.31
CA GLY A 18 -3.58 -0.66 25.51
C GLY A 18 -3.16 0.79 25.29
N LYS A 19 -1.97 1.19 25.74
CA LYS A 19 -1.46 2.56 25.51
C LYS A 19 -1.22 2.88 24.03
N VAL A 20 -0.74 1.92 23.23
CA VAL A 20 -0.55 2.12 21.79
C VAL A 20 -1.91 2.28 21.10
N LEU A 21 -2.88 1.41 21.42
CA LEU A 21 -4.23 1.46 20.87
C LEU A 21 -5.02 2.71 21.30
N LEU A 22 -4.75 3.23 22.51
CA LEU A 22 -5.37 4.45 23.02
C LEU A 22 -4.63 5.71 22.58
N ASN A 23 -3.43 5.59 22.01
CA ASN A 23 -2.72 6.72 21.42
C ASN A 23 -3.33 7.08 20.07
N GLY A 24 -4.34 7.95 20.10
CA GLY A 24 -5.08 8.38 18.91
C GLY A 24 -4.18 8.91 17.79
N ARG A 25 -3.07 9.59 18.11
CA ARG A 25 -2.12 10.09 17.13
C ARG A 25 -1.46 8.93 16.35
N LEU A 26 -0.98 7.91 17.06
CA LEU A 26 -0.39 6.71 16.45
C LEU A 26 -1.42 5.89 15.67
N MET A 27 -2.61 5.68 16.24
CA MET A 27 -3.68 4.93 15.59
C MET A 27 -4.17 5.59 14.31
N ILE A 28 -4.35 6.92 14.31
CA ILE A 28 -4.71 7.67 13.10
C ILE A 28 -3.63 7.50 12.04
N LEU A 29 -2.34 7.62 12.40
CA LEU A 29 -1.27 7.40 11.44
C LEU A 29 -1.28 5.98 10.88
N MET A 30 -1.50 4.96 11.72
CA MET A 30 -1.62 3.57 11.25
C MET A 30 -2.77 3.39 10.26
N LEU A 31 -3.94 3.99 10.53
CA LEU A 31 -5.10 3.92 9.64
C LEU A 31 -4.88 4.70 8.33
N ILE A 32 -4.14 5.80 8.36
CA ILE A 32 -3.76 6.53 7.15
C ILE A 32 -2.80 5.67 6.31
N VAL A 33 -1.78 5.10 6.95
CA VAL A 33 -0.76 4.27 6.30
C VAL A 33 -1.35 2.95 5.81
N SER A 34 -2.36 2.39 6.46
CA SER A 34 -3.03 1.18 5.97
C SER A 34 -3.65 1.37 4.59
N GLY A 35 -4.06 2.59 4.21
CA GLY A 35 -4.52 2.89 2.86
C GLY A 35 -3.44 2.72 1.78
N PHE A 36 -2.18 3.06 2.08
CA PHE A 36 -1.05 2.76 1.19
C PHE A 36 -0.90 1.24 1.00
N TRP A 37 -0.83 0.52 2.12
CA TRP A 37 -0.65 -0.93 2.10
C TRP A 37 -1.83 -1.63 1.44
N MET A 38 -3.04 -1.08 1.56
CA MET A 38 -4.24 -1.66 0.95
C MET A 38 -4.16 -1.66 -0.57
N ILE A 39 -3.60 -0.60 -1.16
CA ILE A 39 -3.37 -0.53 -2.61
C ILE A 39 -2.24 -1.48 -2.99
N GLN A 40 -1.16 -1.56 -2.20
CA GLN A 40 -0.07 -2.50 -2.47
C GLN A 40 -0.53 -3.96 -2.36
N SER A 41 -1.38 -4.28 -1.40
CA SER A 41 -1.98 -5.61 -1.23
C SER A 41 -2.78 -6.05 -2.47
N GLN A 42 -3.21 -5.11 -3.33
CA GLN A 42 -3.86 -5.45 -4.60
C GLN A 42 -2.95 -6.17 -5.59
N MET A 43 -1.63 -6.05 -5.44
CA MET A 43 -0.67 -6.85 -6.18
C MET A 43 -0.86 -8.36 -5.94
N TYR A 44 -1.39 -8.76 -4.77
CA TYR A 44 -1.60 -10.16 -4.42
C TYR A 44 -3.07 -10.60 -4.50
N SER A 45 -4.03 -9.68 -4.40
CA SER A 45 -5.47 -10.00 -4.49
C SER A 45 -6.07 -9.76 -5.87
N THR A 46 -5.98 -8.53 -6.38
CA THR A 46 -6.63 -8.10 -7.63
C THR A 46 -5.79 -8.43 -8.85
N MET A 47 -4.51 -8.07 -8.84
CA MET A 47 -3.63 -8.14 -10.01
C MET A 47 -3.60 -9.52 -10.68
N PRO A 48 -3.43 -10.65 -9.95
CA PRO A 48 -3.30 -11.94 -10.61
C PRO A 48 -4.55 -12.34 -11.40
N LYS A 49 -5.73 -12.14 -10.79
CA LYS A 49 -7.00 -12.41 -11.46
C LYS A 49 -7.24 -11.43 -12.60
N TYR A 50 -6.94 -10.15 -12.40
CA TYR A 50 -7.11 -9.09 -13.39
C TYR A 50 -6.34 -9.39 -14.69
N VAL A 51 -5.04 -9.71 -14.59
CA VAL A 51 -4.22 -9.96 -15.77
C VAL A 51 -4.56 -11.29 -16.45
N LEU A 52 -4.84 -12.35 -15.68
CA LEU A 52 -5.24 -13.65 -16.25
C LEU A 52 -6.57 -13.55 -16.99
N ARG A 53 -7.52 -12.79 -16.44
CA ARG A 53 -8.85 -12.62 -17.03
C ARG A 53 -8.83 -11.77 -18.30
N LEU A 54 -7.97 -10.76 -18.38
CA LEU A 54 -7.90 -9.86 -19.54
C LEU A 54 -6.97 -10.35 -20.66
N ILE A 55 -5.89 -11.06 -20.32
CA ILE A 55 -4.86 -11.49 -21.28
C ILE A 55 -4.99 -12.99 -21.60
N GLY A 56 -5.53 -13.79 -20.67
CA GLY A 56 -5.58 -15.25 -20.76
C GLY A 56 -4.31 -15.92 -20.23
N ASP A 57 -4.16 -17.21 -20.58
CA ASP A 57 -3.10 -18.10 -20.06
C ASP A 57 -1.67 -17.67 -20.43
N GLY A 58 -1.51 -16.73 -21.37
CA GLY A 58 -0.23 -16.12 -21.71
C GLY A 58 0.30 -15.14 -20.66
N ALA A 59 -0.52 -14.72 -19.68
CA ALA A 59 -0.08 -13.84 -18.60
C ALA A 59 0.68 -14.60 -17.51
N THR A 60 1.76 -14.01 -17.01
CA THR A 60 2.57 -14.56 -15.93
C THR A 60 2.53 -13.67 -14.68
N PRO A 61 1.43 -13.68 -13.89
CA PRO A 61 1.32 -12.86 -12.68
C PRO A 61 2.52 -12.96 -11.74
N GLY A 62 3.08 -14.17 -11.58
CA GLY A 62 4.25 -14.40 -10.73
C GLY A 62 5.48 -13.62 -11.21
N TRP A 63 5.68 -13.49 -12.51
CA TRP A 63 6.76 -12.69 -13.06
C TRP A 63 6.52 -11.19 -12.85
N TYR A 64 5.29 -10.72 -13.05
CA TYR A 64 4.93 -9.32 -12.82
C TYR A 64 5.14 -8.92 -11.35
N ALA A 65 4.80 -9.82 -10.40
CA ALA A 65 5.01 -9.59 -8.98
C ALA A 65 6.51 -9.45 -8.61
N ASN A 66 7.42 -10.12 -9.33
CA ASN A 66 8.87 -10.01 -9.10
C ASN A 66 9.47 -8.65 -9.47
N VAL A 67 8.73 -7.80 -10.20
CA VAL A 67 9.14 -6.41 -10.44
C VAL A 67 9.27 -5.65 -9.11
N ASN A 68 8.40 -5.93 -8.12
CA ASN A 68 8.45 -5.25 -6.84
C ASN A 68 9.78 -5.49 -6.09
N PRO A 69 10.18 -6.74 -5.73
CA PRO A 69 11.42 -6.98 -5.01
C PRO A 69 12.65 -6.53 -5.79
N LEU A 70 12.64 -6.60 -7.13
CA LEU A 70 13.74 -6.10 -7.97
C LEU A 70 13.92 -4.59 -7.79
N VAL A 71 12.84 -3.81 -7.91
CA VAL A 71 12.90 -2.35 -7.77
C VAL A 71 13.25 -1.94 -6.34
N VAL A 72 12.70 -2.62 -5.33
CA VAL A 72 13.08 -2.37 -3.92
C VAL A 72 14.57 -2.63 -3.73
N PHE A 73 15.09 -3.78 -4.18
CA PHE A 73 16.51 -4.13 -4.05
C PHE A 73 17.43 -3.06 -4.66
N VAL A 74 17.10 -2.56 -5.85
CA VAL A 74 17.90 -1.55 -6.56
C VAL A 74 17.77 -0.16 -5.92
N CYS A 75 16.56 0.24 -5.52
CA CYS A 75 16.27 1.63 -5.15
C CYS A 75 16.34 1.91 -3.64
N VAL A 76 16.14 0.92 -2.76
CA VAL A 76 15.96 1.16 -1.31
C VAL A 76 17.14 1.89 -0.67
N ASN A 77 18.38 1.50 -1.01
CA ASN A 77 19.59 2.13 -0.48
C ASN A 77 19.73 3.57 -0.95
N PHE A 78 19.44 3.82 -2.22
CA PHE A 78 19.48 5.17 -2.80
C PHE A 78 18.45 6.08 -2.14
N ILE A 79 17.19 5.63 -2.04
CA ILE A 79 16.12 6.40 -1.40
C ILE A 79 16.41 6.63 0.09
N THR A 80 16.91 5.62 0.80
CA THR A 80 17.27 5.77 2.22
C THR A 80 18.34 6.83 2.42
N SER A 81 19.37 6.86 1.55
CA SER A 81 20.43 7.88 1.56
C SER A 81 19.89 9.27 1.20
N LEU A 82 19.03 9.38 0.18
CA LEU A 82 18.37 10.62 -0.24
C LEU A 82 17.56 11.23 0.91
N MET A 83 16.88 10.39 1.69
CA MET A 83 15.95 10.81 2.74
C MET A 83 16.59 10.96 4.12
N LYS A 84 17.91 10.71 4.26
CA LYS A 84 18.60 10.74 5.56
C LYS A 84 18.52 12.05 6.34
N LYS A 85 18.38 13.18 5.64
CA LYS A 85 18.25 14.53 6.24
C LYS A 85 16.80 15.03 6.29
N ARG A 86 15.84 14.20 5.88
CA ARG A 86 14.41 14.53 5.84
C ARG A 86 13.71 13.81 6.99
N SER A 87 12.60 14.38 7.47
CA SER A 87 11.81 13.72 8.51
C SER A 87 11.11 12.47 7.96
N ALA A 88 10.85 11.51 8.84
CA ALA A 88 10.12 10.29 8.48
C ALA A 88 8.76 10.58 7.84
N LEU A 89 8.00 11.56 8.37
CA LEU A 89 6.73 12.01 7.79
C LEU A 89 6.87 12.58 6.38
N SER A 90 7.91 13.37 6.11
CA SER A 90 8.15 13.89 4.76
C SER A 90 8.48 12.78 3.77
N SER A 91 9.18 11.74 4.20
CA SER A 91 9.44 10.57 3.36
C SER A 91 8.17 9.78 3.08
N MET A 92 7.40 9.49 4.12
CA MET A 92 6.15 8.75 3.96
C MET A 92 5.17 9.49 3.04
N MET A 93 5.14 10.82 3.10
CA MET A 93 4.35 11.66 2.18
C MET A 93 4.67 11.38 0.71
N VAL A 94 5.96 11.30 0.34
CA VAL A 94 6.36 11.06 -1.06
C VAL A 94 5.81 9.73 -1.56
N GLY A 95 6.00 8.65 -0.79
CA GLY A 95 5.45 7.34 -1.15
C GLY A 95 3.92 7.35 -1.24
N MET A 96 3.26 8.07 -0.33
CA MET A 96 1.79 8.18 -0.30
C MET A 96 1.22 8.91 -1.53
N PHE A 97 1.98 9.79 -2.19
CA PHE A 97 1.58 10.40 -3.46
C PHE A 97 1.89 9.53 -4.68
N ILE A 98 2.93 8.69 -4.61
CA ILE A 98 3.30 7.79 -5.70
C ILE A 98 2.30 6.63 -5.82
N ILE A 99 1.80 6.09 -4.70
CA ILE A 99 0.92 4.91 -4.71
C ILE A 99 -0.40 5.13 -5.50
N PRO A 100 -1.19 6.21 -5.37
CA PRO A 100 -2.38 6.40 -6.20
C PRO A 100 -2.01 6.58 -7.68
N LEU A 101 -0.90 7.25 -7.99
CA LEU A 101 -0.44 7.39 -9.37
C LEU A 101 -0.09 6.03 -9.99
N SER A 102 0.47 5.11 -9.21
CA SER A 102 0.72 3.74 -9.67
C SER A 102 -0.57 3.02 -10.09
N ALA A 103 -1.65 3.16 -9.30
CA ALA A 103 -2.95 2.56 -9.62
C ALA A 103 -3.56 3.22 -10.87
N LEU A 104 -3.38 4.54 -11.03
CA LEU A 104 -3.80 5.24 -12.24
C LEU A 104 -3.05 4.73 -13.48
N VAL A 105 -1.74 4.50 -13.38
CA VAL A 105 -0.97 3.91 -14.49
C VAL A 105 -1.48 2.50 -14.83
N MET A 106 -1.77 1.67 -13.81
CA MET A 106 -2.36 0.34 -14.03
C MET A 106 -3.72 0.41 -14.77
N SER A 107 -4.54 1.42 -14.48
CA SER A 107 -5.85 1.58 -15.12
C SER A 107 -5.75 1.88 -16.62
N LEU A 108 -4.68 2.55 -17.04
CA LEU A 108 -4.45 2.88 -18.46
C LEU A 108 -4.21 1.63 -19.31
N GLY A 109 -3.85 0.49 -18.71
CA GLY A 109 -3.64 -0.79 -19.40
C GLY A 109 -4.80 -1.21 -20.30
N ASN A 110 -6.03 -0.91 -19.88
CA ASN A 110 -7.25 -1.27 -20.61
C ASN A 110 -7.71 -0.17 -21.59
N GLN A 111 -7.00 0.96 -21.66
CA GLN A 111 -7.36 2.13 -22.46
C GLN A 111 -6.37 2.37 -23.60
N VAL A 112 -5.12 1.94 -23.45
CA VAL A 112 -4.05 2.11 -24.43
C VAL A 112 -4.14 0.99 -25.49
N GLY A 113 -5.23 0.99 -26.27
CA GLY A 113 -5.41 0.18 -27.49
C GLY A 113 -5.08 -1.33 -27.40
N ALA A 114 -5.01 -1.99 -28.55
CA ALA A 114 -4.63 -3.41 -28.66
C ALA A 114 -3.18 -3.61 -29.14
N GLY A 115 -2.43 -2.53 -29.37
CA GLY A 115 -1.05 -2.60 -29.86
C GLY A 115 -0.10 -3.07 -28.76
N TYR A 116 0.68 -4.11 -29.02
CA TYR A 116 1.69 -4.59 -28.08
C TYR A 116 2.75 -3.50 -27.84
N ILE A 117 3.09 -3.30 -26.56
CA ILE A 117 4.13 -2.36 -26.14
C ILE A 117 5.35 -3.19 -25.74
N LEU A 118 6.46 -3.03 -26.46
CA LEU A 118 7.69 -3.81 -26.24
C LEU A 118 7.45 -5.34 -26.23
N GLY A 119 6.52 -5.82 -27.08
CA GLY A 119 6.16 -7.24 -27.17
C GLY A 119 5.23 -7.74 -26.08
N LEU A 120 4.72 -6.87 -25.21
CA LEU A 120 3.78 -7.21 -24.14
C LEU A 120 2.41 -6.61 -24.37
N HIS A 121 1.38 -7.30 -23.88
CA HIS A 121 0.02 -6.76 -23.87
C HIS A 121 -0.01 -5.45 -23.05
N PRO A 122 -0.70 -4.38 -23.47
CA PRO A 122 -0.74 -3.09 -22.76
C PRO A 122 -1.06 -3.20 -21.28
N VAL A 123 -2.03 -4.06 -20.94
CA VAL A 123 -2.38 -4.40 -19.54
C VAL A 123 -1.17 -4.93 -18.76
N ALA A 124 -0.39 -5.86 -19.33
CA ALA A 124 0.79 -6.41 -18.65
C ALA A 124 1.90 -5.36 -18.52
N PHE A 125 2.19 -4.61 -19.58
CA PHE A 125 3.23 -3.59 -19.54
C PHE A 125 2.93 -2.51 -18.49
N LEU A 126 1.74 -1.92 -18.53
CA LEU A 126 1.35 -0.88 -17.58
C LEU A 126 1.14 -1.43 -16.17
N MET A 127 0.80 -2.72 -16.02
CA MET A 127 0.82 -3.41 -14.73
C MET A 127 2.23 -3.40 -14.13
N MET A 128 3.25 -3.81 -14.90
CA MET A 128 4.63 -3.83 -14.42
C MET A 128 5.16 -2.43 -14.09
N VAL A 129 4.84 -1.42 -14.91
CA VAL A 129 5.18 -0.02 -14.60
C VAL A 129 4.52 0.43 -13.30
N GLY A 130 3.24 0.12 -13.10
CA GLY A 130 2.54 0.38 -11.86
C GLY A 130 3.20 -0.30 -10.66
N ILE A 131 3.54 -1.60 -10.77
CA ILE A 131 4.22 -2.36 -9.70
C ILE A 131 5.58 -1.73 -9.36
N ALA A 132 6.35 -1.30 -10.38
CA ALA A 132 7.61 -0.60 -10.17
C ALA A 132 7.42 0.72 -9.40
N MET A 133 6.36 1.48 -9.72
CA MET A 133 6.02 2.69 -8.96
C MET A 133 5.62 2.39 -7.51
N GLN A 134 4.87 1.30 -7.27
CA GLN A 134 4.51 0.86 -5.91
C GLN A 134 5.75 0.48 -5.10
N ALA A 135 6.69 -0.24 -5.72
CA ALA A 135 7.96 -0.61 -5.11
C ALA A 135 8.84 0.61 -4.78
N LEU A 136 8.87 1.60 -5.67
CA LEU A 136 9.53 2.87 -5.39
C LEU A 136 8.86 3.61 -4.22
N ALA A 137 7.53 3.63 -4.18
CA ALA A 137 6.77 4.24 -3.09
C ALA A 137 7.03 3.55 -1.74
N GLU A 138 7.15 2.22 -1.76
CA GLU A 138 7.51 1.41 -0.59
C GLU A 138 8.88 1.80 -0.03
N CYS A 139 9.87 2.06 -0.89
CA CYS A 139 11.19 2.50 -0.46
C CYS A 139 11.15 3.82 0.34
N PHE A 140 10.17 4.68 0.08
CA PHE A 140 9.97 5.94 0.83
C PHE A 140 9.26 5.75 2.17
N ILE A 141 8.39 4.73 2.29
CA ILE A 141 7.55 4.50 3.47
C ILE A 141 8.20 3.50 4.42
N SER A 142 8.55 2.29 3.97
CA SER A 142 8.85 1.16 4.86
C SER A 142 9.98 1.44 5.86
N PRO A 143 11.18 1.93 5.48
CA PRO A 143 12.26 2.14 6.44
C PRO A 143 11.93 3.25 7.46
N ARG A 144 11.30 4.32 6.98
CA ARG A 144 10.99 5.53 7.78
C ARG A 144 9.77 5.35 8.67
N TYR A 145 8.82 4.52 8.25
CA TYR A 145 7.69 4.11 9.07
C TYR A 145 8.17 3.32 10.29
N LEU A 146 9.02 2.32 10.09
CA LEU A 146 9.59 1.54 11.19
C LEU A 146 10.45 2.40 12.13
N GLU A 147 11.27 3.30 11.58
CA GLU A 147 12.02 4.29 12.36
C GLU A 147 11.11 5.18 13.20
N TYR A 148 10.03 5.71 12.62
CA TYR A 148 9.05 6.55 13.32
C TYR A 148 8.38 5.82 14.48
N PHE A 149 8.13 4.52 14.32
CA PHE A 149 7.57 3.68 15.38
C PHE A 149 8.58 3.33 16.47
N SER A 150 9.81 3.01 16.08
CA SER A 150 10.91 2.72 17.01
C SER A 150 11.21 3.93 17.92
N LEU A 151 11.26 5.15 17.36
CA LEU A 151 11.53 6.38 18.12
C LEU A 151 10.42 6.74 19.13
N GLN A 152 9.22 6.20 18.97
CA GLN A 152 8.11 6.41 19.92
C GLN A 152 8.00 5.32 20.97
N ALA A 153 8.79 4.25 20.85
CA ALA A 153 8.77 3.16 21.80
C ALA A 153 9.45 3.58 23.12
N PRO A 154 8.81 3.37 24.29
CA PRO A 154 9.48 3.48 25.56
C PRO A 154 10.66 2.51 25.65
N ALA A 155 11.71 2.87 26.38
CA ALA A 155 12.88 2.00 26.59
C ALA A 155 12.46 0.58 27.03
N GLY A 156 12.98 -0.43 26.33
CA GLY A 156 12.64 -1.83 26.53
C GLY A 156 11.22 -2.23 26.06
N GLN A 157 10.61 -1.48 25.13
CA GLN A 157 9.34 -1.84 24.46
C GLN A 157 9.40 -1.70 22.94
N GLU A 158 10.60 -1.53 22.37
CA GLU A 158 10.81 -1.34 20.93
C GLU A 158 10.22 -2.49 20.11
N GLY A 159 10.48 -3.74 20.51
CA GLY A 159 9.90 -4.90 19.83
C GLY A 159 8.37 -4.95 19.86
N LEU A 160 7.74 -4.49 20.96
CA LEU A 160 6.28 -4.41 21.06
C LEU A 160 5.73 -3.36 20.09
N TYR A 161 6.29 -2.16 20.12
CA TYR A 161 5.88 -1.06 19.23
C TYR A 161 6.13 -1.39 17.75
N LEU A 162 7.23 -2.09 17.45
CA LEU A 162 7.53 -2.57 16.10
C LEU A 162 6.52 -3.64 15.66
N GLY A 163 6.17 -4.58 16.53
CA GLY A 163 5.09 -5.55 16.27
C GLY A 163 3.75 -4.87 15.99
N PHE A 164 3.40 -3.83 16.76
CA PHE A 164 2.20 -3.04 16.51
C PHE A 164 2.24 -2.21 15.24
N SER A 165 3.43 -1.81 14.79
CA SER A 165 3.54 -1.08 13.53
C SER A 165 2.86 -1.88 12.41
N HIS A 166 3.00 -3.22 12.38
CA HIS A 166 2.33 -4.09 11.40
C HIS A 166 0.81 -4.19 11.53
N LEU A 167 0.17 -3.59 12.54
CA LEU A 167 -1.29 -3.55 12.64
C LEU A 167 -1.93 -2.84 11.43
N HIS A 168 -1.21 -1.94 10.75
CA HIS A 168 -1.66 -1.38 9.48
C HIS A 168 -1.96 -2.48 8.44
N SER A 169 -1.18 -3.57 8.42
CA SER A 169 -1.33 -4.66 7.45
C SER A 169 -2.60 -5.46 7.72
N PHE A 170 -2.99 -5.63 8.99
CA PHE A 170 -4.26 -6.25 9.34
C PHE A 170 -5.44 -5.48 8.72
N PHE A 171 -5.51 -4.16 8.97
CA PHE A 171 -6.56 -3.33 8.39
C PHE A 171 -6.50 -3.33 6.86
N SER A 172 -5.30 -3.21 6.30
CA SER A 172 -5.05 -3.29 4.86
C SER A 172 -5.65 -4.55 4.26
N TYR A 173 -5.27 -5.73 4.73
CA TYR A 173 -5.74 -7.00 4.17
C TYR A 173 -7.24 -7.21 4.40
N LEU A 174 -7.76 -6.86 5.58
CA LEU A 174 -9.18 -6.98 5.90
C LEU A 174 -10.05 -6.26 4.87
N PHE A 175 -9.72 -5.01 4.54
CA PHE A 175 -10.46 -4.23 3.54
C PHE A 175 -10.06 -4.58 2.11
N ALA A 176 -8.78 -4.85 1.84
CA ALA A 176 -8.26 -5.17 0.52
C ALA A 176 -8.97 -6.37 -0.10
N PHE A 177 -9.11 -7.48 0.63
CA PHE A 177 -9.73 -8.69 0.10
C PHE A 177 -11.23 -8.51 -0.17
N GLY A 178 -11.96 -7.86 0.75
CA GLY A 178 -13.39 -7.61 0.58
C GLY A 178 -13.67 -6.71 -0.63
N ILE A 179 -12.96 -5.58 -0.72
CA ILE A 179 -13.11 -4.62 -1.84
C ILE A 179 -12.66 -5.27 -3.15
N SER A 180 -11.52 -5.97 -3.17
CA SER A 180 -11.00 -6.66 -4.36
C SER A 180 -11.99 -7.68 -4.91
N GLY A 181 -12.56 -8.52 -4.04
CA GLY A 181 -13.53 -9.54 -4.45
C GLY A 181 -14.75 -8.93 -5.15
N PHE A 182 -15.37 -7.94 -4.50
CA PHE A 182 -16.53 -7.23 -5.05
C PHE A 182 -16.21 -6.52 -6.38
N LEU A 183 -15.07 -5.83 -6.46
CA LEU A 183 -14.68 -5.10 -7.67
C LEU A 183 -14.35 -6.03 -8.83
N LEU A 184 -13.68 -7.15 -8.56
CA LEU A 184 -13.40 -8.16 -9.58
C LEU A 184 -14.68 -8.80 -10.09
N GLU A 185 -15.61 -9.20 -9.22
CA GLU A 185 -16.88 -9.77 -9.63
C GLU A 185 -17.69 -8.81 -10.51
N LYS A 186 -17.68 -7.51 -10.17
CA LYS A 186 -18.44 -6.49 -10.88
C LYS A 186 -17.83 -6.06 -12.22
N TYR A 187 -16.50 -5.88 -12.29
CA TYR A 187 -15.84 -5.23 -13.43
C TYR A 187 -14.90 -6.15 -14.22
N CYS A 188 -14.51 -7.28 -13.67
CA CYS A 188 -13.64 -8.26 -14.33
C CYS A 188 -14.08 -9.68 -13.96
N PRO A 189 -15.31 -10.08 -14.33
CA PRO A 189 -15.92 -11.33 -13.89
C PRO A 189 -15.17 -12.56 -14.41
N ASP A 190 -15.48 -13.71 -13.83
CA ASP A 190 -14.87 -14.98 -14.23
C ASP A 190 -15.27 -15.36 -15.67
N PRO A 191 -14.30 -15.65 -16.57
CA PRO A 191 -14.59 -16.05 -17.96
C PRO A 191 -15.52 -17.26 -18.06
N ARG A 192 -15.53 -18.13 -17.05
CA ARG A 192 -16.40 -19.32 -17.00
C ARG A 192 -17.89 -18.98 -17.04
N LEU A 193 -18.29 -17.79 -16.59
CA LEU A 193 -19.67 -17.32 -16.64
C LEU A 193 -20.14 -16.99 -18.07
N PHE A 194 -19.20 -16.87 -19.00
CA PHE A 194 -19.43 -16.52 -20.40
C PHE A 194 -18.99 -17.66 -21.33
N SER A 195 -18.73 -18.85 -20.76
CA SER A 195 -18.34 -20.04 -21.51
C SER A 195 -19.53 -20.97 -21.68
N ASP A 196 -19.65 -21.61 -22.84
CA ASP A 196 -20.68 -22.61 -23.09
C ASP A 196 -20.41 -23.93 -22.33
N ALA A 197 -21.30 -24.93 -22.48
CA ALA A 197 -21.16 -26.24 -21.84
C ALA A 197 -19.88 -27.00 -22.26
N ASN A 198 -19.26 -26.62 -23.38
CA ASN A 198 -18.01 -27.20 -23.89
C ASN A 198 -16.77 -26.38 -23.46
N GLY A 199 -16.95 -25.28 -22.70
CA GLY A 199 -15.87 -24.40 -22.26
C GLY A 199 -15.42 -23.37 -23.30
N VAL A 200 -16.18 -23.16 -24.38
CA VAL A 200 -15.88 -22.15 -25.39
C VAL A 200 -16.37 -20.79 -24.90
N LEU A 201 -15.43 -19.84 -24.79
CA LEU A 201 -15.71 -18.48 -24.32
C LEU A 201 -16.42 -17.64 -25.40
N ASP A 202 -17.56 -17.05 -25.05
CA ASP A 202 -18.16 -15.96 -25.83
C ASP A 202 -17.32 -14.70 -25.67
N THR A 203 -16.35 -14.53 -26.56
CA THR A 203 -15.41 -13.41 -26.56
C THR A 203 -16.10 -12.05 -26.71
N ALA A 204 -17.24 -11.97 -27.41
CA ALA A 204 -17.95 -10.71 -27.60
C ALA A 204 -18.68 -10.29 -26.32
N ALA A 205 -19.43 -11.21 -25.71
CA ALA A 205 -20.08 -10.96 -24.43
C ALA A 205 -19.05 -10.67 -23.32
N TYR A 206 -17.92 -11.39 -23.32
CA TYR A 206 -16.88 -11.21 -22.32
C TYR A 206 -16.14 -9.87 -22.47
N ALA A 207 -15.86 -9.44 -23.70
CA ALA A 207 -15.26 -8.13 -23.96
C ALA A 207 -16.18 -6.99 -23.48
N GLN A 208 -17.50 -7.11 -23.66
CA GLN A 208 -18.46 -6.15 -23.13
C GLN A 208 -18.48 -6.15 -21.59
N ALA A 209 -18.49 -7.32 -20.97
CA ALA A 209 -18.49 -7.45 -19.51
C ALA A 209 -17.21 -6.91 -18.85
N THR A 210 -16.08 -6.92 -19.56
CA THR A 210 -14.77 -6.47 -19.06
C THR A 210 -14.35 -5.09 -19.57
N GLN A 211 -15.17 -4.40 -20.36
CA GLN A 211 -14.87 -3.08 -20.92
C GLN A 211 -14.48 -2.05 -19.83
N HIS A 212 -15.08 -2.17 -18.65
CA HIS A 212 -14.84 -1.27 -17.51
C HIS A 212 -13.91 -1.85 -16.44
N ALA A 213 -13.13 -2.89 -16.75
CA ALA A 213 -12.22 -3.52 -15.80
C ALA A 213 -11.24 -2.53 -15.14
N HIS A 214 -10.88 -1.46 -15.83
CA HIS A 214 -10.03 -0.40 -15.30
C HIS A 214 -10.64 0.41 -14.13
N TYR A 215 -11.97 0.38 -13.92
CA TYR A 215 -12.63 1.06 -12.81
C TYR A 215 -12.22 0.51 -11.44
N ILE A 216 -11.77 -0.76 -11.40
CA ILE A 216 -11.20 -1.36 -10.20
C ILE A 216 -10.06 -0.48 -9.66
N TRP A 217 -9.18 -0.04 -10.54
CA TRP A 217 -8.02 0.77 -10.18
C TRP A 217 -8.41 2.20 -9.77
N TYR A 218 -9.46 2.78 -10.36
CA TYR A 218 -9.95 4.11 -9.94
C TYR A 218 -10.44 4.16 -8.50
N VAL A 219 -11.03 3.06 -8.01
CA VAL A 219 -11.39 2.96 -6.58
C VAL A 219 -10.13 3.03 -5.71
N PHE A 220 -9.05 2.35 -6.11
CA PHE A 220 -7.77 2.40 -5.38
C PHE A 220 -7.05 3.74 -5.53
N VAL A 221 -7.19 4.44 -6.67
CA VAL A 221 -6.73 5.82 -6.84
C VAL A 221 -7.44 6.74 -5.84
N ALA A 222 -8.77 6.63 -5.72
CA ALA A 222 -9.56 7.44 -4.80
C ALA A 222 -9.15 7.21 -3.33
N ILE A 223 -9.00 5.94 -2.94
CA ILE A 223 -8.52 5.59 -1.59
C ILE A 223 -7.13 6.17 -1.35
N GLY A 224 -6.20 5.99 -2.29
CA GLY A 224 -4.83 6.50 -2.15
C GLY A 224 -4.78 8.01 -2.07
N ALA A 225 -5.60 8.72 -2.85
CA ALA A 225 -5.73 10.16 -2.78
C ALA A 225 -6.28 10.62 -1.42
N VAL A 226 -7.31 9.95 -0.89
CA VAL A 226 -7.83 10.23 0.46
C VAL A 226 -6.76 10.00 1.53
N SER A 227 -6.00 8.90 1.46
CA SER A 227 -4.90 8.63 2.38
C SER A 227 -3.76 9.65 2.27
N ALA A 228 -3.43 10.11 1.06
CA ALA A 228 -2.43 11.16 0.85
C ALA A 228 -2.85 12.49 1.46
N ILE A 229 -4.10 12.91 1.23
CA ILE A 229 -4.67 14.11 1.81
C ILE A 229 -4.74 13.98 3.34
N ALA A 230 -5.18 12.85 3.86
CA ALA A 230 -5.23 12.59 5.30
C ALA A 230 -3.83 12.67 5.94
N LEU A 231 -2.80 12.13 5.29
CA LEU A 231 -1.42 12.21 5.76
C LEU A 231 -0.90 13.65 5.76
N LEU A 232 -1.22 14.44 4.72
CA LEU A 232 -0.90 15.86 4.66
C LEU A 232 -1.50 16.62 5.84
N LEU A 233 -2.81 16.45 6.06
CA LEU A 233 -3.53 17.10 7.16
C LEU A 233 -2.96 16.69 8.52
N TYR A 234 -2.72 15.39 8.71
CA TYR A 234 -2.10 14.85 9.91
C TYR A 234 -0.72 15.49 10.17
N ALA A 235 0.11 15.62 9.14
CA ALA A 235 1.43 16.24 9.27
C ALA A 235 1.34 17.73 9.63
N GLN A 236 0.38 18.46 9.06
CA GLN A 236 0.15 19.87 9.37
C GLN A 236 -0.33 20.08 10.81
N VAL A 237 -1.33 19.32 11.24
CA VAL A 237 -1.88 19.37 12.60
C VAL A 237 -0.81 19.03 13.63
N THR A 238 -0.06 17.97 13.37
CA THR A 238 1.05 17.53 14.22
C THR A 238 2.09 18.63 14.42
N LYS A 239 2.56 19.25 13.32
CA LYS A 239 3.53 20.35 13.41
C LYS A 239 2.98 21.56 14.16
N ARG A 240 1.70 21.86 14.00
CA ARG A 240 1.04 22.98 14.69
C ARG A 240 0.99 22.74 16.20
N MET A 241 0.61 21.54 16.63
CA MET A 241 0.59 21.17 18.05
C MET A 241 1.99 21.20 18.67
N GLU A 242 3.00 20.69 17.96
CA GLU A 242 4.39 20.71 18.43
C GLU A 242 4.91 22.14 18.61
N ARG A 243 4.59 23.06 17.68
CA ARG A 243 4.91 24.50 17.81
C ARG A 243 4.20 25.17 18.98
N GLN A 244 2.90 24.89 19.16
CA GLN A 244 2.12 25.46 20.26
C GLN A 244 2.65 25.01 21.62
N ARG A 245 3.03 23.73 21.75
CA ARG A 245 3.63 23.21 22.97
C ARG A 245 4.96 23.87 23.28
N ALA A 246 5.84 24.01 22.28
CA ALA A 246 7.11 24.71 22.43
C ALA A 246 6.93 26.19 22.83
N SER A 247 5.89 26.88 22.32
CA SER A 247 5.61 28.26 22.73
C SER A 247 5.12 28.37 24.18
N ILE A 248 4.34 27.40 24.66
CA ILE A 248 3.86 27.38 26.05
C ILE A 248 5.03 27.09 27.00
N ASP A 249 5.89 26.12 26.66
CA ASP A 249 7.06 25.77 27.46
C ASP A 249 8.06 26.96 27.55
N ASN A 250 8.20 27.74 26.47
CA ASN A 250 9.01 28.96 26.47
C ASN A 250 8.37 30.16 27.20
N GLN A 251 7.05 30.16 27.44
CA GLN A 251 6.37 31.19 28.23
C GLN A 251 6.39 30.88 29.73
N ASN A 252 6.59 29.60 30.09
CA ASN A 252 6.60 29.12 31.47
C ASN A 252 8.03 28.99 32.07
N ASN A 253 9.07 29.24 31.26
CA ASN A 253 10.48 29.32 31.66
C ASN A 253 10.98 30.76 31.55
#